data_AF-A0A662KAX9-F1
#
_entry.id   AF-A0A662KAX9-F1
#
_cell.length_a   1.000
_cell.length_b   1.000
_cell.length_c   1.000
_cell.angle_alpha   90.00
_cell.angle_beta   90.00
_cell.angle_gamma   90.00
#
_symmetry.space_group_name_H-M   'P 1'
#
loop_
_entity.id
_entity.type
_entity.pdbx_description
1 polymer ?
#
loop_
_entity_poly.entity_id
_entity_poly.type
_entity_poly.pdbx_seq_one_letter_code
_entity_poly.pdbx_strand_id
1 'polypeptide(L)'
;MFFFLIIRCVMIGIYWMKLVCLMWVLLVLLIVVLLLGIVMVVVLLNSLSKDLIVWDFRDIKHREFGFNFKFGFVRKKEFGSVDELVGYIERNQPLDCFVSIARYNNPGKMEGWLGSDLFFDIDISGGDVNRVYNEALSVFDALKSDFGLDNVVLNVSGSKGFHVLVFDDVIQRMSSSDRREVVDYLMVKYDVVHIDAPSSCDIHRLRRLEGTRNSKSGLFCKRLKTYNGSE
;
A
#
# COMPACT_ATOMS: atom_id res chain seq x y z
N MET A 1 -7.87 -80.19 15.90
CA MET A 1 -7.81 -79.01 16.80
C MET A 1 -6.71 -78.00 16.39
N PHE A 2 -5.50 -78.45 16.03
CA PHE A 2 -4.38 -77.57 15.62
C PHE A 2 -4.63 -76.75 14.33
N PHE A 3 -5.26 -77.33 13.30
CA PHE A 3 -5.47 -76.66 12.00
C PHE A 3 -6.39 -75.42 12.10
N PHE A 4 -7.43 -75.49 12.94
CA PHE A 4 -8.34 -74.36 13.20
C PHE A 4 -7.65 -73.20 13.95
N LEU A 5 -6.65 -73.50 14.79
CA LEU A 5 -5.90 -72.48 15.54
C LEU A 5 -4.99 -71.67 14.60
N ILE A 6 -4.36 -72.33 13.63
CA ILE A 6 -3.49 -71.70 12.63
C ILE A 6 -4.32 -70.78 11.71
N ILE A 7 -5.47 -71.25 11.23
CA ILE A 7 -6.38 -70.42 10.41
C ILE A 7 -6.83 -69.17 11.19
N ARG A 8 -7.14 -69.32 12.49
CA ARG A 8 -7.54 -68.19 13.34
C ARG A 8 -6.41 -67.15 13.49
N CYS A 9 -5.17 -67.58 13.70
CA CYS A 9 -4.01 -66.69 13.79
C CYS A 9 -3.72 -65.95 12.46
N VAL A 10 -3.80 -66.66 11.32
CA VAL A 10 -3.60 -66.04 9.99
C VAL A 10 -4.69 -65.01 9.69
N MET A 11 -5.95 -65.32 10.01
CA MET A 11 -7.03 -64.35 9.84
C MET A 11 -6.84 -63.11 10.72
N ILE A 12 -6.45 -63.26 11.99
CA ILE A 12 -6.16 -62.12 12.88
C ILE A 12 -5.04 -61.24 12.31
N GLY A 13 -3.97 -61.83 11.77
CA GLY A 13 -2.90 -61.08 11.10
C GLY A 13 -3.36 -60.29 9.89
N ILE A 14 -4.21 -60.88 9.03
CA ILE A 14 -4.80 -60.20 7.87
C ILE A 14 -5.73 -59.06 8.31
N TYR A 15 -6.53 -59.26 9.35
CA TYR A 15 -7.38 -58.22 9.94
C TYR A 15 -6.54 -57.06 10.50
N TRP A 16 -5.45 -57.35 11.21
CA TRP A 16 -4.51 -56.33 11.69
C TRP A 16 -3.84 -55.55 10.55
N MET A 17 -3.40 -56.24 9.49
CA MET A 17 -2.84 -55.58 8.30
C MET A 17 -3.86 -54.66 7.62
N LYS A 18 -5.12 -55.10 7.48
CA LYS A 18 -6.21 -54.27 6.93
C LYS A 18 -6.53 -53.07 7.82
N LEU A 19 -6.51 -53.24 9.15
CA LEU A 19 -6.78 -52.16 10.10
C LEU A 19 -5.68 -51.10 10.06
N VAL A 20 -4.41 -51.51 10.03
CA VAL A 20 -3.26 -50.60 9.88
C VAL A 20 -3.34 -49.86 8.55
N CYS A 21 -3.63 -50.57 7.45
CA CYS A 21 -3.80 -49.96 6.13
C CYS A 21 -4.94 -48.93 6.12
N LEU A 22 -6.08 -49.25 6.74
CA LEU A 22 -7.22 -48.33 6.88
C LEU A 22 -6.86 -47.09 7.71
N MET A 23 -6.12 -47.26 8.80
CA MET A 23 -5.62 -46.14 9.61
C MET A 23 -4.69 -45.21 8.81
N TRP A 24 -3.80 -45.75 7.99
CA TRP A 24 -2.95 -44.96 7.09
C TRP A 24 -3.75 -44.21 6.03
N VAL A 25 -4.76 -44.85 5.43
CA VAL A 25 -5.65 -44.21 4.45
C VAL A 25 -6.42 -43.04 5.09
N LEU A 26 -6.98 -43.26 6.29
CA LEU A 26 -7.71 -42.22 7.03
C LEU A 26 -6.78 -41.06 7.45
N LEU A 27 -5.55 -41.35 7.84
CA LEU A 27 -4.54 -40.33 8.18
C LEU A 27 -4.18 -39.48 6.96
N VAL A 28 -3.95 -40.10 5.81
CA VAL A 28 -3.65 -39.38 4.55
C VAL A 28 -4.84 -38.50 4.13
N LEU A 29 -6.06 -39.02 4.20
CA LEU A 29 -7.28 -38.26 3.94
C LEU A 29 -7.41 -37.04 4.86
N LEU A 30 -7.15 -37.22 6.16
CA LEU A 30 -7.18 -36.13 7.13
C LEU A 30 -6.13 -35.05 6.81
N ILE A 31 -4.91 -35.45 6.45
CA ILE A 31 -3.83 -34.52 6.05
C ILE A 31 -4.22 -33.74 4.79
N VAL A 32 -4.80 -34.40 3.78
CA VAL A 32 -5.24 -33.74 2.54
C VAL A 32 -6.35 -32.73 2.83
N VAL A 33 -7.34 -33.07 3.66
CA VAL A 33 -8.41 -32.14 4.05
C VAL A 33 -7.86 -30.94 4.80
N LEU A 34 -6.92 -31.14 5.73
CA LEU A 34 -6.26 -30.05 6.45
C LEU A 34 -5.45 -29.15 5.51
N LEU A 35 -4.69 -29.72 4.57
CA LEU A 35 -3.93 -28.97 3.57
C LEU A 35 -4.84 -28.16 2.65
N LEU A 36 -5.92 -28.74 2.14
CA LEU A 36 -6.90 -28.04 1.31
C LEU A 36 -7.58 -26.91 2.09
N GLY A 37 -7.91 -27.15 3.37
CA GLY A 37 -8.45 -26.12 4.26
C GLY A 37 -7.48 -24.96 4.45
N ILE A 38 -6.20 -25.24 4.71
CA ILE A 38 -5.15 -24.20 4.83
C ILE A 38 -5.00 -23.41 3.54
N VAL A 39 -4.95 -24.08 2.38
CA VAL A 39 -4.88 -23.42 1.08
C VAL A 39 -6.09 -22.51 0.86
N MET A 40 -7.31 -22.97 1.17
CA MET A 40 -8.52 -22.17 1.03
C MET A 40 -8.52 -20.95 1.96
N VAL A 41 -8.07 -21.09 3.20
CA VAL A 41 -7.93 -19.97 4.14
C VAL A 41 -6.92 -18.96 3.64
N VAL A 42 -5.77 -19.41 3.11
CA VAL A 42 -4.75 -18.52 2.52
C VAL A 42 -5.31 -17.79 1.29
N VAL A 43 -6.07 -18.47 0.43
CA VAL A 43 -6.74 -17.85 -0.72
C VAL A 43 -7.78 -16.82 -0.27
N LEU A 44 -8.60 -17.13 0.74
CA LEU A 44 -9.58 -16.19 1.29
C LEU A 44 -8.90 -14.97 1.91
N LEU A 45 -7.84 -15.17 2.70
CA LEU A 45 -7.07 -14.07 3.30
C LEU A 45 -6.41 -13.19 2.24
N ASN A 46 -5.90 -13.78 1.16
CA ASN A 46 -5.36 -13.05 0.01
C ASN A 46 -6.46 -12.34 -0.79
N SER A 47 -7.68 -12.87 -0.84
CA SER A 47 -8.81 -12.19 -1.47
C SER A 47 -9.29 -11.00 -0.62
N LEU A 48 -9.45 -11.19 0.69
CA LEU A 48 -9.87 -10.15 1.62
C LEU A 48 -8.83 -9.02 1.74
N SER A 49 -7.54 -9.32 1.56
CA SER A 49 -6.50 -8.28 1.55
C SER A 49 -6.58 -7.39 0.31
N LYS A 50 -7.10 -7.90 -0.83
CA LYS A 50 -7.33 -7.09 -2.04
C LYS A 50 -8.45 -6.07 -1.85
N ASP A 51 -9.49 -6.45 -1.12
CA ASP A 51 -10.63 -5.58 -0.81
C ASP A 51 -10.30 -4.50 0.25
N LEU A 52 -9.26 -4.71 1.06
CA LEU A 52 -8.87 -3.78 2.13
C LEU A 52 -7.97 -2.63 1.65
N ILE A 53 -7.51 -2.65 0.39
CA ILE A 53 -6.67 -1.60 -0.15
C ILE A 53 -7.53 -0.57 -0.87
N VAL A 54 -7.86 0.52 -0.15
CA VAL A 54 -8.35 1.74 -0.78
C VAL A 54 -7.15 2.38 -1.46
N TRP A 55 -7.05 2.17 -2.77
CA TRP A 55 -6.02 2.83 -3.53
C TRP A 55 -6.54 4.19 -4.02
N ASP A 56 -5.70 5.21 -3.91
CA ASP A 56 -5.94 6.51 -4.52
C ASP A 56 -5.67 6.45 -6.04
N PHE A 57 -6.67 6.03 -6.80
CA PHE A 57 -6.58 5.77 -8.24
C PHE A 57 -7.03 6.93 -9.14
N ARG A 58 -7.21 8.12 -8.58
CA ARG A 58 -7.57 9.31 -9.36
C ARG A 58 -6.59 9.48 -10.51
N ASP A 59 -7.14 9.52 -11.72
CA ASP A 59 -6.40 9.82 -12.94
C ASP A 59 -5.25 8.84 -13.25
N ILE A 60 -5.41 7.53 -12.94
CA ILE A 60 -4.37 6.51 -13.16
C ILE A 60 -3.71 6.58 -14.54
N LYS A 61 -4.51 6.82 -15.59
CA LYS A 61 -4.06 6.93 -17.00
C LYS A 61 -3.16 8.14 -17.27
N HIS A 62 -3.14 9.11 -16.35
CA HIS A 62 -2.38 10.34 -16.44
C HIS A 62 -1.19 10.36 -15.47
N ARG A 63 -0.93 9.28 -14.74
CA ARG A 63 0.15 9.24 -13.73
C ARG A 63 1.31 8.36 -14.14
N GLU A 64 2.50 8.81 -13.78
CA GLU A 64 3.70 7.99 -13.81
C GLU A 64 3.75 7.14 -12.53
N PHE A 65 4.23 5.90 -12.69
CA PHE A 65 4.53 4.99 -11.62
C PHE A 65 6.03 4.68 -11.57
N GLY A 66 6.53 4.59 -10.34
CA GLY A 66 7.89 4.21 -10.03
C GLY A 66 7.92 3.00 -9.10
N PHE A 67 8.93 2.15 -9.25
CA PHE A 67 9.07 0.91 -8.50
C PHE A 67 10.52 0.71 -8.11
N ASN A 68 10.75 0.46 -6.83
CA ASN A 68 12.06 0.09 -6.34
C ASN A 68 12.20 -1.42 -6.31
N PHE A 69 13.32 -1.94 -6.80
CA PHE A 69 13.69 -3.35 -6.76
C PHE A 69 15.06 -3.50 -6.10
N LYS A 70 15.44 -4.74 -5.77
CA LYS A 70 16.73 -5.04 -5.14
C LYS A 70 17.94 -4.50 -5.92
N PHE A 71 17.83 -4.40 -7.24
CA PHE A 71 18.94 -4.03 -8.13
C PHE A 71 18.69 -2.73 -8.92
N GLY A 72 17.72 -1.91 -8.49
CA GLY A 72 17.53 -0.61 -9.11
C GLY A 72 16.11 -0.08 -9.04
N PHE A 73 15.97 1.17 -9.45
CA PHE A 73 14.70 1.88 -9.51
C PHE A 73 14.21 1.98 -10.96
N VAL A 74 13.00 1.50 -11.20
CA VAL A 74 12.31 1.61 -12.49
C VAL A 74 11.29 2.73 -12.39
N ARG A 75 11.25 3.60 -13.40
CA ARG A 75 10.40 4.80 -13.46
C ARG A 75 9.81 4.93 -14.85
N LYS A 76 8.91 5.91 -15.06
CA LYS A 76 8.19 6.13 -16.31
C LYS A 76 7.30 4.96 -16.73
N LYS A 77 6.74 4.25 -15.74
CA LYS A 77 5.69 3.25 -16.00
C LYS A 77 4.34 3.95 -16.02
N GLU A 78 3.44 3.47 -16.87
CA GLU A 78 2.07 3.92 -16.96
C GLU A 78 1.16 2.70 -17.02
N PHE A 79 -0.08 2.86 -16.59
CA PHE A 79 -1.07 1.80 -16.57
C PHE A 79 -2.41 2.34 -17.04
N GLY A 80 -3.12 1.56 -17.86
CA GLY A 80 -4.44 1.91 -18.36
C GLY A 80 -5.55 1.66 -17.34
N SER A 81 -5.29 0.82 -16.33
CA SER A 81 -6.26 0.44 -15.31
C SER A 81 -5.59 0.02 -14.00
N VAL A 82 -6.41 -0.03 -12.96
CA VAL A 82 -6.05 -0.55 -11.63
C VAL A 82 -5.58 -1.99 -11.71
N ASP A 83 -6.34 -2.85 -12.39
CA ASP A 83 -6.04 -4.27 -12.48
C ASP A 83 -4.70 -4.53 -13.16
N GLU A 84 -4.34 -3.70 -14.14
CA GLU A 84 -3.04 -3.76 -14.80
C GLU A 84 -1.89 -3.42 -13.84
N LEU A 85 -2.04 -2.35 -13.04
CA LEU A 85 -1.08 -1.96 -12.01
C LEU A 85 -0.94 -3.04 -10.95
N VAL A 86 -2.05 -3.55 -10.42
CA VAL A 86 -2.05 -4.61 -9.39
C VAL A 86 -1.39 -5.88 -9.96
N GLY A 87 -1.79 -6.30 -11.16
CA GLY A 87 -1.18 -7.45 -11.83
C GLY A 87 0.31 -7.25 -12.10
N TYR A 88 0.76 -6.03 -12.39
CA TYR A 88 2.19 -5.71 -12.49
C TYR A 88 2.91 -5.86 -11.15
N ILE A 89 2.36 -5.31 -10.06
CA ILE A 89 2.95 -5.40 -8.72
C ILE A 89 3.03 -6.87 -8.28
N GLU A 90 1.95 -7.64 -8.45
CA GLU A 90 1.91 -9.06 -8.08
C GLU A 90 2.93 -9.90 -8.86
N ARG A 91 3.11 -9.65 -10.16
CA ARG A 91 4.07 -10.38 -10.98
C ARG A 91 5.52 -10.03 -10.68
N ASN A 92 5.81 -8.75 -10.45
CA ASN A 92 7.19 -8.26 -10.35
C ASN A 92 7.70 -8.15 -8.91
N GLN A 93 6.81 -8.16 -7.91
CA GLN A 93 7.14 -8.09 -6.47
C GLN A 93 8.14 -6.97 -6.14
N PRO A 94 7.84 -5.69 -6.47
CA PRO A 94 8.71 -4.57 -6.13
C PRO A 94 8.83 -4.39 -4.60
N LEU A 95 9.98 -3.88 -4.17
CA LEU A 95 10.24 -3.56 -2.76
C LEU A 95 9.43 -2.34 -2.30
N ASP A 96 9.30 -1.33 -3.15
CA ASP A 96 8.54 -0.12 -2.89
C ASP A 96 7.79 0.31 -4.17
N CYS A 97 6.59 0.85 -4.01
CA CYS A 97 5.76 1.36 -5.10
C CYS A 97 5.48 2.85 -4.92
N PHE A 98 5.51 3.58 -6.03
CA PHE A 98 5.33 5.02 -6.05
C PHE A 98 4.45 5.45 -7.22
N VAL A 99 3.79 6.60 -7.06
CA VAL A 99 2.96 7.25 -8.06
C VAL A 99 3.28 8.75 -8.09
N SER A 100 3.26 9.37 -9.26
CA SER A 100 3.48 10.82 -9.40
C SER A 100 2.34 11.63 -8.78
N ILE A 101 2.69 12.76 -8.17
CA ILE A 101 1.71 13.80 -7.84
C ILE A 101 1.28 14.56 -9.10
N ALA A 102 2.15 14.60 -10.12
CA ALA A 102 1.89 15.16 -11.43
C ALA A 102 0.99 14.28 -12.29
N ARG A 103 0.21 14.95 -13.15
CA ARG A 103 -0.59 14.39 -14.24
C ARG A 103 0.02 14.77 -15.60
N TYR A 104 -0.01 13.86 -16.56
CA TYR A 104 0.54 14.05 -17.90
C TYR A 104 -0.42 13.51 -18.97
N ASN A 105 -0.33 14.06 -20.18
CA ASN A 105 -0.94 13.44 -21.37
C ASN A 105 -0.20 12.15 -21.79
N ASN A 106 1.12 12.11 -21.59
CA ASN A 106 1.94 10.92 -21.86
C ASN A 106 2.83 10.60 -20.64
N PRO A 107 2.31 9.86 -19.64
CA PRO A 107 3.02 9.61 -18.39
C PRO A 107 4.30 8.79 -18.57
N GLY A 108 4.31 7.82 -19.48
CA GLY A 108 5.50 7.01 -19.80
C GLY A 108 6.66 7.81 -20.41
N LYS A 109 6.40 9.03 -20.89
CA LYS A 109 7.44 9.99 -21.31
C LYS A 109 7.59 11.18 -20.36
N MET A 110 6.65 11.35 -19.44
CA MET A 110 6.49 12.54 -18.61
C MET A 110 6.29 13.82 -19.44
N GLU A 111 5.52 13.72 -20.53
CA GLU A 111 5.28 14.81 -21.48
C GLU A 111 3.83 15.32 -21.42
N GLY A 112 3.64 16.62 -21.66
CA GLY A 112 2.32 17.26 -21.65
C GLY A 112 1.73 17.35 -20.25
N TRP A 113 2.44 18.01 -19.32
CA TRP A 113 2.03 18.21 -17.94
C TRP A 113 0.67 18.93 -17.84
N LEU A 114 -0.26 18.30 -17.11
CA LEU A 114 -1.64 18.75 -16.93
C LEU A 114 -1.86 19.45 -15.59
N GLY A 115 -0.99 19.21 -14.61
CA GLY A 115 -1.11 19.72 -13.26
C GLY A 115 -0.54 18.76 -12.24
N SER A 116 -0.49 19.16 -10.98
CA SER A 116 0.04 18.35 -9.88
C SER A 116 -0.74 18.57 -8.59
N ASP A 117 -1.02 17.48 -7.88
CA ASP A 117 -1.58 17.55 -6.52
C ASP A 117 -0.64 18.31 -5.58
N LEU A 118 -1.17 18.94 -4.52
CA LEU A 118 -0.31 19.38 -3.41
C LEU A 118 0.08 18.16 -2.58
N PHE A 119 1.34 18.14 -2.16
CA PHE A 119 1.91 17.06 -1.38
C PHE A 119 2.84 17.67 -0.35
N PHE A 120 2.64 17.31 0.91
CA PHE A 120 3.48 17.73 2.02
C PHE A 120 4.04 16.49 2.71
N ASP A 121 5.36 16.44 2.85
CA ASP A 121 6.09 15.34 3.47
C ASP A 121 6.59 15.83 4.84
N ILE A 122 6.04 15.27 5.91
CA ILE A 122 6.41 15.63 7.29
C ILE A 122 7.09 14.41 7.90
N ASP A 123 8.42 14.43 7.99
CA ASP A 123 9.21 13.28 8.44
C ASP A 123 10.40 13.72 9.31
N ILE A 124 10.90 12.76 10.10
CA ILE A 124 12.05 12.94 10.97
C ILE A 124 13.03 11.78 10.83
N SER A 125 14.33 12.08 10.90
CA SER A 125 15.37 11.05 10.97
C SER A 125 15.48 10.37 12.35
N GLY A 126 14.51 10.56 13.24
CA GLY A 126 14.48 10.10 14.63
C GLY A 126 13.84 11.16 15.54
N GLY A 127 13.17 10.74 16.62
CA GLY A 127 12.46 11.65 17.53
C GLY A 127 11.03 11.20 17.86
N ASP A 128 10.24 12.11 18.41
CA ASP A 128 8.87 11.87 18.87
C ASP A 128 7.86 11.89 17.71
N VAL A 129 7.41 10.70 17.31
CA VAL A 129 6.40 10.53 16.23
C VAL A 129 5.10 11.27 16.55
N ASN A 130 4.75 11.46 17.82
CA ASN A 130 3.53 12.20 18.18
C ASN A 130 3.63 13.68 17.78
N ARG A 131 4.81 14.29 17.92
CA ARG A 131 5.04 15.67 17.47
C ARG A 131 4.83 15.79 15.96
N VAL A 132 5.43 14.88 15.19
CA VAL A 132 5.31 14.86 13.71
C VAL A 132 3.88 14.61 13.27
N TYR A 133 3.16 13.74 13.98
CA TYR A 133 1.74 13.51 13.75
C TYR A 133 0.90 14.78 14.01
N ASN A 134 1.18 15.49 15.10
CA ASN A 134 0.49 16.75 15.42
C ASN A 134 0.81 17.83 14.38
N GLU A 135 2.05 17.94 13.91
CA GLU A 135 2.42 18.85 12.83
C GLU A 135 1.68 18.50 11.52
N ALA A 136 1.59 17.21 11.16
CA ALA A 136 0.83 16.76 10.00
C ALA A 136 -0.68 17.03 10.15
N LEU A 137 -1.24 16.91 11.37
CA LEU A 137 -2.61 17.31 11.68
C LEU A 137 -2.81 18.82 11.52
N SER A 138 -1.89 19.65 12.01
CA SER A 138 -1.94 21.10 11.82
C SER A 138 -1.94 21.47 10.33
N VAL A 139 -1.10 20.82 9.52
CA VAL A 139 -1.11 21.01 8.06
C VAL A 139 -2.45 20.59 7.46
N PHE A 140 -2.96 19.41 7.82
CA PHE A 140 -4.26 18.91 7.35
C PHE A 140 -5.39 19.89 7.67
N ASP A 141 -5.44 20.41 8.89
CA ASP A 141 -6.50 21.33 9.32
C ASP A 141 -6.32 22.73 8.73
N ALA A 142 -5.09 23.25 8.61
CA ALA A 142 -4.81 24.55 7.99
C ALA A 142 -5.27 24.59 6.52
N LEU A 143 -4.97 23.53 5.75
CA LEU A 143 -5.39 23.43 4.34
C LEU A 143 -6.91 23.54 4.18
N LYS A 144 -7.67 23.04 5.17
CA LYS A 144 -9.12 23.14 5.19
C LYS A 144 -9.60 24.52 5.66
N SER A 145 -9.15 24.96 6.83
CA SER A 145 -9.70 26.15 7.49
C SER A 145 -9.24 27.45 6.86
N ASP A 146 -7.97 27.52 6.45
CA ASP A 146 -7.34 28.76 6.03
C ASP A 146 -7.33 28.88 4.51
N PHE A 147 -7.11 27.76 3.81
CA PHE A 147 -7.05 27.73 2.35
C PHE A 147 -8.38 27.32 1.71
N GLY A 148 -9.35 26.82 2.49
CA GLY A 148 -10.67 26.42 1.97
C GLY A 148 -10.60 25.24 0.99
N LEU A 149 -9.66 24.31 1.21
CA LEU A 149 -9.45 23.16 0.34
C LEU A 149 -10.31 21.98 0.81
N ASP A 150 -11.00 21.36 -0.15
CA ASP A 150 -12.07 20.41 0.11
C ASP A 150 -11.59 18.97 0.06
N ASN A 151 -10.63 18.63 -0.80
CA ASN A 151 -10.19 17.26 -1.03
C ASN A 151 -8.83 16.98 -0.37
N VAL A 152 -8.81 16.86 0.96
CA VAL A 152 -7.57 16.72 1.76
C VAL A 152 -7.45 15.32 2.36
N VAL A 153 -6.27 14.71 2.27
CA VAL A 153 -5.98 13.36 2.78
C VAL A 153 -4.72 13.37 3.64
N LEU A 154 -4.77 12.74 4.82
CA LEU A 154 -3.61 12.49 5.68
C LEU A 154 -3.28 11.00 5.70
N ASN A 155 -2.03 10.66 5.36
CA ASN A 155 -1.50 9.30 5.30
C ASN A 155 -0.30 9.14 6.23
N VAL A 156 -0.08 7.93 6.75
CA VAL A 156 1.24 7.51 7.26
C VAL A 156 2.13 7.20 6.07
N SER A 157 3.39 7.67 6.08
CA SER A 157 4.37 7.43 5.00
C SER A 157 4.82 5.97 4.87
N GLY A 158 4.37 5.11 5.80
CA GLY A 158 4.87 3.75 6.00
C GLY A 158 6.22 3.72 6.72
N SER A 159 6.62 4.76 7.45
CA SER A 159 7.80 4.74 8.32
C SER A 159 7.56 5.62 9.56
N LYS A 160 8.30 6.71 9.73
CA LYS A 160 8.22 7.64 10.86
C LYS A 160 7.62 9.01 10.50
N GLY A 161 7.12 9.13 9.28
CA GLY A 161 6.57 10.38 8.74
C GLY A 161 5.12 10.24 8.27
N PHE A 162 4.59 11.36 7.81
CA PHE A 162 3.22 11.52 7.36
C PHE A 162 3.20 12.30 6.05
N HIS A 163 2.22 11.98 5.21
CA HIS A 163 1.97 12.71 3.98
C HIS A 163 0.61 13.38 4.05
N VAL A 164 0.54 14.66 3.73
CA VAL A 164 -0.72 15.37 3.50
C VAL A 164 -0.86 15.66 2.01
N LEU A 165 -2.00 15.32 1.44
CA LEU A 165 -2.28 15.48 0.01
C LEU A 165 -3.54 16.30 -0.21
N VAL A 166 -3.52 17.16 -1.23
CA VAL A 166 -4.71 17.90 -1.69
C VAL A 166 -4.90 17.68 -3.18
N PHE A 167 -6.14 17.40 -3.57
CA PHE A 167 -6.49 17.00 -4.93
C PHE A 167 -7.38 17.99 -5.66
N ASP A 168 -7.70 19.13 -5.04
CA ASP A 168 -8.58 20.14 -5.64
C ASP A 168 -8.07 20.64 -6.99
N ASP A 169 -8.98 20.89 -7.91
CA ASP A 169 -8.63 21.34 -9.27
C ASP A 169 -7.94 22.71 -9.26
N VAL A 170 -8.30 23.57 -8.30
CA VAL A 170 -7.76 24.94 -8.18
C VAL A 170 -6.25 24.96 -7.93
N ILE A 171 -5.68 23.91 -7.31
CA ILE A 171 -4.25 23.87 -6.96
C ILE A 171 -3.38 23.24 -8.07
N GLN A 172 -3.99 22.66 -9.10
CA GLN A 172 -3.30 21.79 -10.04
C GLN A 172 -2.19 22.51 -10.82
N ARG A 173 -2.32 23.82 -11.04
CA ARG A 173 -1.35 24.63 -11.79
C ARG A 173 -0.39 25.43 -10.91
N MET A 174 -0.40 25.24 -9.59
CA MET A 174 0.52 25.92 -8.68
C MET A 174 1.98 25.60 -9.01
N SER A 175 2.77 26.65 -9.18
CA SER A 175 4.21 26.54 -9.44
C SER A 175 4.98 26.12 -8.17
N SER A 176 6.24 25.72 -8.32
CA SER A 176 7.10 25.42 -7.17
C SER A 176 7.28 26.62 -6.23
N SER A 177 7.29 27.85 -6.75
CA SER A 177 7.35 29.06 -5.91
C SER A 177 6.04 29.29 -5.15
N ASP A 178 4.88 29.11 -5.77
CA ASP A 178 3.60 29.27 -5.07
C ASP A 178 3.45 28.22 -3.95
N ARG A 179 3.92 26.99 -4.21
CA ARG A 179 3.98 25.93 -3.20
C ARG A 179 4.92 26.27 -2.05
N ARG A 180 6.02 26.96 -2.35
CA ARG A 180 6.96 27.42 -1.33
C ARG A 180 6.31 28.41 -0.37
N GLU A 181 5.50 29.34 -0.88
CA GLU A 181 4.75 30.27 -0.03
C GLU A 181 3.78 29.54 0.92
N VAL A 182 3.11 28.48 0.44
CA VAL A 182 2.26 27.65 1.32
C VAL A 182 3.10 26.94 2.39
N VAL A 183 4.24 26.37 2.02
CA VAL A 183 5.16 25.74 2.99
C VAL A 183 5.62 26.76 4.03
N ASP A 184 6.08 27.93 3.61
CA ASP A 184 6.57 28.96 4.52
C ASP A 184 5.45 29.48 5.43
N TYR A 185 4.22 29.62 4.93
CA TYR A 185 3.03 29.93 5.73
C TYR A 185 2.79 28.89 6.83
N LEU A 186 2.82 27.60 6.47
CA LEU A 186 2.62 26.49 7.42
C LEU A 186 3.74 26.46 8.48
N MET A 187 5.00 26.66 8.07
CA MET A 187 6.13 26.72 8.98
C MET A 187 6.00 27.86 9.99
N VAL A 188 5.63 29.07 9.53
CA VAL A 188 5.59 30.26 10.38
C VAL A 188 4.34 30.30 11.27
N LYS A 189 3.15 30.06 10.71
CA LYS A 189 1.89 30.22 11.45
C LYS A 189 1.59 29.03 12.37
N TYR A 190 1.96 27.82 11.94
CA TYR A 190 1.61 26.57 12.64
C TYR A 190 2.81 25.87 13.28
N ASP A 191 4.01 26.48 13.26
CA ASP A 191 5.25 25.92 13.80
C ASP A 191 5.55 24.50 13.27
N VAL A 192 5.29 24.29 11.97
CA VAL A 192 5.55 23.01 11.29
C VAL A 192 7.03 22.94 10.92
N VAL A 193 7.85 22.39 11.81
CA VAL A 193 9.32 22.38 11.66
C VAL A 193 9.82 21.23 10.78
N HIS A 194 9.10 20.11 10.75
CA HIS A 194 9.57 18.86 10.12
C HIS A 194 9.06 18.64 8.69
N ILE A 195 8.56 19.70 8.05
CA ILE A 195 8.16 19.66 6.65
C ILE A 195 9.38 19.65 5.73
N ASP A 196 9.47 18.65 4.87
CA ASP A 196 10.49 18.59 3.82
C ASP A 196 10.07 19.50 2.66
N ALA A 197 10.54 20.75 2.73
CA ALA A 197 10.16 21.79 1.79
C ALA A 197 10.58 21.49 0.34
N PRO A 198 11.82 21.05 0.02
CA PRO A 198 12.17 20.61 -1.33
C PRO A 198 11.19 19.59 -1.90
N SER A 199 10.80 18.62 -1.08
CA SER A 199 9.85 17.57 -1.44
C SER A 199 8.44 18.09 -1.67
N SER A 200 8.03 19.06 -0.87
CA SER A 200 6.69 19.66 -0.94
C SER A 200 6.54 20.64 -2.12
N CYS A 201 7.64 21.23 -2.57
CA CYS A 201 7.66 22.20 -3.68
C CYS A 201 7.85 21.54 -5.06
N ASP A 202 8.33 20.29 -5.12
CA ASP A 202 8.58 19.57 -6.38
C ASP A 202 7.27 19.13 -7.03
N ILE A 203 6.90 19.79 -8.14
CA ILE A 203 5.66 19.52 -8.87
C ILE A 203 5.68 18.17 -9.60
N HIS A 204 6.84 17.55 -9.83
CA HIS A 204 6.98 16.29 -10.57
C HIS A 204 7.30 15.10 -9.65
N ARG A 205 7.13 15.27 -8.34
CA ARG A 205 7.53 14.29 -7.34
C ARG A 205 6.75 12.97 -7.42
N LEU A 206 7.46 11.88 -7.13
CA LEU A 206 6.86 10.59 -6.81
C LEU A 206 6.57 10.50 -5.31
N ARG A 207 5.35 10.12 -4.96
CA ARG A 207 4.94 9.78 -3.59
C ARG A 207 4.73 8.29 -3.46
N ARG A 208 4.85 7.77 -2.24
CA ARG A 208 4.56 6.35 -1.98
C ARG A 208 3.10 6.03 -2.32
N LEU A 209 2.89 4.92 -3.01
CA LEU A 209 1.55 4.47 -3.39
C LEU A 209 0.83 3.97 -2.13
N GLU A 210 -0.31 4.59 -1.82
CA GLU A 210 -1.18 4.18 -0.72
C GLU A 210 -1.54 2.70 -0.86
N GLY A 211 -1.59 1.97 0.27
CA GLY A 211 -1.85 0.53 0.26
C GLY A 211 -0.62 -0.35 0.07
N THR A 212 0.54 0.22 -0.24
CA THR A 212 1.78 -0.54 -0.46
C THR A 212 2.70 -0.53 0.77
N ARG A 213 3.50 -1.59 0.89
CA ARG A 213 4.46 -1.75 1.99
C ARG A 213 5.72 -0.92 1.72
N ASN A 214 6.28 -0.33 2.76
CA ASN A 214 7.61 0.27 2.74
C ASN A 214 8.65 -0.79 3.04
N SER A 215 9.63 -0.95 2.16
CA SER A 215 10.68 -1.97 2.29
C SER A 215 11.58 -1.76 3.52
N LYS A 216 11.74 -0.52 3.99
CA LYS A 216 12.63 -0.17 5.10
C LYS A 216 12.06 -0.54 6.47
N SER A 217 10.75 -0.39 6.64
CA SER A 217 10.07 -0.58 7.93
C SER A 217 9.18 -1.82 7.97
N GLY A 218 8.78 -2.33 6.80
CA GLY A 218 7.74 -3.35 6.68
C GLY A 218 6.32 -2.82 6.91
N LEU A 219 6.12 -1.53 7.17
CA LEU A 219 4.80 -0.94 7.43
C LEU A 219 4.12 -0.49 6.13
N PHE A 220 2.79 -0.44 6.15
CA PHE A 220 1.99 0.03 5.02
C PHE A 220 1.87 1.56 5.00
N CYS A 221 1.90 2.14 3.80
CA CYS A 221 1.39 3.48 3.59
C CYS A 221 -0.14 3.42 3.69
N LYS A 222 -0.71 4.01 4.73
CA LYS A 222 -2.13 3.90 5.05
C LYS A 222 -2.74 5.26 5.32
N ARG A 223 -3.95 5.45 4.83
CA ARG A 223 -4.77 6.62 5.11
C ARG A 223 -5.28 6.63 6.54
N LEU A 224 -5.12 7.79 7.17
CA LEU A 224 -5.56 8.08 8.54
C LEU A 224 -6.82 8.94 8.55
N LYS A 225 -6.84 10.00 7.74
CA LYS A 225 -7.98 10.93 7.65
C LYS A 225 -8.24 11.34 6.21
N THR A 226 -9.51 11.60 5.93
CA THR A 226 -9.97 12.24 4.70
C THR A 226 -10.88 13.39 5.10
N TYR A 227 -10.81 14.48 4.37
CA TYR A 227 -11.82 15.53 4.36
C TYR A 227 -12.31 15.68 2.92
N ASN A 228 -13.63 15.79 2.79
CA ASN A 228 -14.33 16.12 1.55
C ASN A 228 -15.28 17.26 1.90
N GLY A 229 -15.02 18.48 1.43
CA GLY A 229 -15.77 19.69 1.82
C GLY A 229 -17.23 19.77 1.37
N SER A 230 -17.76 18.69 0.79
CA SER A 230 -19.19 18.52 0.49
C SER A 230 -20.02 18.02 1.68
N GLU A 231 -19.42 17.84 2.86
CA GLU A 231 -20.09 17.45 4.13
C GLU A 231 -20.12 18.59 5.16
#